data_AF-A0A7T7AKT6-F1
#
_entry.id   AF-A0A7T7AKT6-F1
#
_cell.length_a   1.000
_cell.length_b   1.000
_cell.length_c   1.000
_cell.angle_alpha   90.00
_cell.angle_beta   90.00
_cell.angle_gamma   90.00
#
_symmetry.space_group_name_H-M   'P 1'
#
loop_
_entity.id
_entity.type
_entity.pdbx_description
1 polymer ?
#
loop_
_entity_poly.entity_id
_entity_poly.type
_entity_poly.pdbx_seq_one_letter_code
_entity_poly.pdbx_strand_id
1 'polypeptide(L)'
;MRKTVAIGFLGTVLDQGGRAPRRYRKWRPTVSLCLQPDLAIDRLELLHPPGYTRLAEQVRDDLAELSPHTDVRLTPVTIHDPWDFEEVYATLHDYARAYPFDLDREDYLIHITTGTHVAQICWFLLAEARYLPARLVQTGPPQQTDEGPSGPGTMSVIDLDLSRYNRIAQRFTHERDETVSFLKAGIATRNARFNALIEQLERVAVRSRAPMLLVGPTGAGKSFLAKRVYELKRGRHRLAGPFIEINCATLRGDAAMSTLFGHVKGAFTGAQSARAGLLRAADGGLLFLDEIGELGLDEQAMLLKAIEEKRFLPVGADVEATSDFELIAGTHRDLRQMVAAGTFREDLYARINLWTYELPGLAERREDIEPNLEFELDRFGREQGEQVRFNVEAKRRYLAFAASPRATWAGNFRELSASITRMATLADAGRITEDIAEQEVDRLTRTWSSPGDGPASDACVDAVFGARAAELDLFDRVQLERVLDVCRVSASVSEAGRTLFAVSRQSKKQPNDADRLRKYLARFGLDWDSVRQALG
;
A
#
# COMPACT_ATOMS: atom_id res chain seq x y z
N MET A 1 -20.15 -42.13 -19.09
CA MET A 1 -20.32 -41.69 -17.69
C MET A 1 -19.17 -42.29 -16.92
N ARG A 2 -18.45 -41.51 -16.12
CA ARG A 2 -17.36 -42.04 -15.28
C ARG A 2 -17.94 -42.92 -14.19
N LYS A 3 -17.22 -43.97 -13.79
CA LYS A 3 -17.64 -44.84 -12.68
C LYS A 3 -17.27 -44.19 -11.36
N THR A 4 -18.19 -44.19 -10.41
CA THR A 4 -17.93 -43.65 -9.07
C THR A 4 -17.35 -44.73 -8.17
N VAL A 5 -16.16 -44.49 -7.64
CA VAL A 5 -15.46 -45.40 -6.72
C VAL A 5 -15.38 -44.75 -5.35
N ALA A 6 -15.98 -45.38 -4.34
CA ALA A 6 -15.86 -44.97 -2.95
C ALA A 6 -14.79 -45.79 -2.24
N ILE A 7 -13.93 -45.13 -1.47
CA ILE A 7 -12.91 -45.75 -0.61
C ILE A 7 -13.24 -45.37 0.83
N GLY A 8 -13.33 -46.35 1.73
CA GLY A 8 -13.68 -46.06 3.12
C GLY A 8 -13.27 -47.16 4.08
N PHE A 9 -13.29 -46.86 5.37
CA PHE A 9 -13.09 -47.87 6.40
C PHE A 9 -14.40 -48.60 6.71
N LEU A 10 -14.29 -49.88 7.08
CA LEU A 10 -15.39 -50.58 7.74
C LEU A 10 -15.66 -49.94 9.12
N GLY A 11 -16.91 -49.55 9.36
CA GLY A 11 -17.36 -49.10 10.67
C GLY A 11 -17.45 -50.27 11.64
N THR A 12 -16.36 -50.59 12.34
CA THR A 12 -16.26 -51.74 13.25
C THR A 12 -17.35 -51.78 14.33
N VAL A 13 -17.94 -50.63 14.69
CA VAL A 13 -19.09 -50.50 15.60
C VAL A 13 -20.38 -50.09 14.86
N LEU A 14 -20.26 -49.11 13.95
CA LEU A 14 -21.43 -48.50 13.30
C LEU A 14 -22.09 -49.41 12.27
N ASP A 15 -21.32 -50.22 11.54
CA ASP A 15 -21.85 -51.15 10.55
C ASP A 15 -22.31 -52.49 11.15
N GLN A 16 -22.10 -52.71 12.45
CA GLN A 16 -22.65 -53.88 13.14
C GLN A 16 -24.18 -53.81 13.21
N GLY A 17 -24.87 -54.54 12.33
CA GLY A 17 -26.33 -54.57 12.26
C GLY A 17 -27.02 -55.56 13.21
N GLY A 18 -26.28 -56.50 13.82
CA GLY A 18 -26.88 -57.64 14.53
C GLY A 18 -27.46 -58.69 13.58
N ARG A 19 -28.39 -59.54 14.05
CA ARG A 19 -29.03 -60.59 13.24
C ARG A 19 -30.15 -60.02 12.36
N ALA A 20 -30.36 -60.59 11.16
CA ALA A 20 -31.57 -60.32 10.37
C ALA A 20 -32.84 -60.66 11.17
N PRO A 21 -33.93 -59.87 11.06
CA PRO A 21 -34.12 -58.72 10.17
C PRO A 21 -33.74 -57.35 10.79
N ARG A 22 -33.29 -57.31 12.05
CA ARG A 22 -32.97 -56.05 12.76
C ARG A 22 -31.84 -55.26 12.09
N ARG A 23 -30.89 -55.94 11.43
CA ARG A 23 -29.77 -55.31 10.73
C ARG A 23 -30.16 -54.37 9.59
N TYR A 24 -31.29 -54.63 8.92
CA TYR A 24 -31.78 -53.78 7.84
C TYR A 24 -32.49 -52.51 8.35
N ARG A 25 -32.83 -52.46 9.65
CA ARG A 25 -33.48 -51.29 10.28
C ARG A 25 -32.48 -50.36 10.97
N LYS A 26 -31.27 -50.83 11.27
CA LYS A 26 -30.22 -50.01 11.88
C LYS A 26 -29.52 -49.20 10.80
N TRP A 27 -29.32 -47.91 11.04
CA TRP A 27 -28.49 -47.08 10.17
C TRP A 27 -27.02 -47.54 10.25
N ARG A 28 -26.46 -47.83 9.08
CA ARG A 28 -25.09 -48.33 8.90
C ARG A 28 -24.40 -47.42 7.87
N PRO A 29 -23.39 -46.62 8.25
CA PRO A 29 -22.81 -45.60 7.38
C PRO A 29 -22.31 -46.12 6.03
N THR A 30 -21.62 -47.27 6.01
CA THR A 30 -21.05 -47.82 4.78
C THR A 30 -22.15 -48.29 3.83
N VAL A 31 -23.20 -48.91 4.38
CA VAL A 31 -24.37 -49.35 3.60
C VAL A 31 -25.18 -48.14 3.13
N SER A 32 -25.35 -47.14 4.00
CA SER A 32 -26.04 -45.88 3.73
C SER A 32 -25.45 -45.14 2.54
N LEU A 33 -24.11 -45.14 2.40
CA LEU A 33 -23.42 -44.51 1.27
C LEU A 33 -23.85 -45.09 -0.07
N CYS A 34 -24.00 -46.41 -0.16
CA CYS A 34 -24.31 -47.09 -1.43
C CYS A 34 -25.81 -47.08 -1.76
N LEU A 35 -26.67 -46.65 -0.83
CA LEU A 35 -28.12 -46.57 -1.01
C LEU A 35 -28.62 -45.16 -1.33
N GLN A 36 -27.71 -44.20 -1.55
CA GLN A 36 -28.09 -42.82 -1.84
C GLN A 36 -28.71 -42.70 -3.24
N PRO A 37 -29.91 -42.10 -3.39
CA PRO A 37 -30.58 -42.00 -4.69
C PRO A 37 -29.86 -41.07 -5.65
N ASP A 38 -29.18 -40.05 -5.13
CA ASP A 38 -28.52 -38.99 -5.91
C ASP A 38 -27.05 -39.31 -6.25
N LEU A 39 -26.52 -40.45 -5.79
CA LEU A 39 -25.14 -40.85 -6.02
C LEU A 39 -25.03 -42.38 -6.11
N ALA A 40 -24.97 -42.90 -7.33
CA ALA A 40 -24.71 -44.31 -7.57
C ALA A 40 -23.22 -44.62 -7.34
N ILE A 41 -22.93 -45.58 -6.46
CA ILE A 41 -21.58 -46.09 -6.22
C ILE A 41 -21.40 -47.36 -7.04
N ASP A 42 -20.58 -47.29 -8.09
CA ASP A 42 -20.28 -48.44 -8.96
C ASP A 42 -19.30 -49.42 -8.28
N ARG A 43 -18.36 -48.89 -7.47
CA ARG A 43 -17.39 -49.70 -6.73
C ARG A 43 -17.13 -49.15 -5.34
N LEU A 44 -17.10 -50.02 -4.34
CA LEU A 44 -16.71 -49.71 -2.96
C LEU A 44 -15.43 -50.48 -2.59
N GLU A 45 -14.34 -49.76 -2.36
CA GLU A 45 -13.11 -50.26 -1.76
C GLU A 45 -13.22 -50.14 -0.24
N LEU A 46 -13.51 -51.25 0.43
CA LEU A 46 -13.75 -51.29 1.87
C LEU A 46 -12.50 -51.78 2.60
N LEU A 47 -11.81 -50.85 3.25
CA LEU A 47 -10.66 -51.13 4.09
C LEU A 47 -11.13 -51.67 5.44
N HIS A 48 -10.60 -52.80 5.88
CA HIS A 48 -10.98 -53.36 7.18
C HIS A 48 -9.78 -53.93 7.94
N PRO A 49 -9.80 -53.89 9.29
CA PRO A 49 -8.80 -54.60 10.07
C PRO A 49 -8.93 -56.12 9.87
N PRO A 50 -7.83 -56.90 9.91
CA PRO A 50 -7.87 -58.36 9.71
C PRO A 50 -8.85 -59.09 10.66
N GLY A 51 -9.01 -58.61 11.89
CA GLY A 51 -9.93 -59.17 12.88
C GLY A 51 -11.42 -59.00 12.57
N TYR A 52 -11.79 -58.16 11.60
CA TYR A 52 -13.18 -57.84 11.25
C TYR A 52 -13.61 -58.37 9.88
N THR A 53 -12.86 -59.32 9.29
CA THR A 53 -13.14 -59.90 7.97
C THR A 53 -14.58 -60.41 7.84
N ARG A 54 -15.10 -61.13 8.85
CA ARG A 54 -16.49 -61.63 8.84
C ARG A 54 -17.54 -60.51 8.74
N LEU A 55 -17.28 -59.36 9.38
CA LEU A 55 -18.19 -58.22 9.33
C LEU A 55 -18.11 -57.53 7.97
N ALA A 56 -16.91 -57.40 7.39
CA ALA A 56 -16.71 -56.90 6.04
C ALA A 56 -17.42 -57.77 4.99
N GLU A 57 -17.31 -59.10 5.09
CA GLU A 57 -18.05 -60.04 4.24
C GLU A 57 -19.56 -59.88 4.40
N GLN A 58 -20.06 -59.74 5.63
CA GLN A 58 -21.48 -59.49 5.87
C GLN A 58 -21.96 -58.19 5.22
N VAL A 59 -21.17 -57.11 5.29
CA VAL A 59 -21.52 -55.82 4.65
C VAL A 59 -21.54 -55.96 3.13
N ARG A 60 -20.58 -56.67 2.54
CA ARG A 60 -20.58 -56.98 1.09
C ARG A 60 -21.83 -57.76 0.70
N ASP A 61 -22.16 -58.82 1.43
CA ASP A 61 -23.28 -59.70 1.10
C ASP A 61 -24.62 -58.95 1.26
N ASP A 62 -24.76 -58.12 2.29
CA ASP A 62 -25.93 -57.24 2.45
C ASP A 62 -26.01 -56.21 1.30
N LEU A 63 -24.89 -55.66 0.84
CA LEU A 63 -24.85 -54.73 -0.30
C LEU A 63 -25.16 -55.40 -1.64
N ALA A 64 -24.79 -56.66 -1.83
CA ALA A 64 -25.16 -57.41 -3.03
C ALA A 64 -26.68 -57.57 -3.18
N GLU A 65 -27.41 -57.64 -2.06
CA GLU A 65 -28.88 -57.67 -2.02
C GLU A 65 -29.50 -56.27 -2.19
N LEU A 66 -28.97 -55.28 -1.46
CA LEU A 66 -29.57 -53.93 -1.38
C LEU A 66 -29.15 -53.00 -2.52
N SER A 67 -27.94 -53.18 -3.06
CA SER A 67 -27.33 -52.38 -4.13
C SER A 67 -26.59 -53.29 -5.11
N PRO A 68 -27.32 -54.07 -5.93
CA PRO A 68 -26.72 -55.10 -6.79
C PRO A 68 -25.79 -54.56 -7.90
N HIS A 69 -25.78 -53.24 -8.11
CA HIS A 69 -24.91 -52.57 -9.08
C HIS A 69 -23.54 -52.20 -8.50
N THR A 70 -23.37 -52.25 -7.18
CA THR A 70 -22.12 -51.88 -6.50
C THR A 70 -21.18 -53.08 -6.37
N ASP A 71 -20.01 -53.03 -6.99
CA ASP A 71 -18.92 -53.99 -6.77
C ASP A 71 -18.20 -53.67 -5.44
N VAL A 72 -18.24 -54.56 -4.46
CA VAL A 72 -17.60 -54.33 -3.15
C VAL A 72 -16.32 -55.15 -3.04
N ARG A 73 -15.19 -54.47 -2.93
CA ARG A 73 -13.86 -55.04 -2.77
C ARG A 73 -13.36 -54.85 -1.36
N LEU A 74 -12.94 -55.95 -0.74
CA LEU A 74 -12.48 -55.96 0.65
C LEU A 74 -10.95 -55.94 0.65
N THR A 75 -10.36 -54.93 1.30
CA THR A 75 -8.90 -54.82 1.44
C THR A 75 -8.53 -54.88 2.93
N PRO A 76 -7.81 -55.92 3.37
CA PRO A 76 -7.33 -55.98 4.75
C PRO A 76 -6.20 -54.96 4.96
N VAL A 77 -6.32 -54.13 5.99
CA VAL A 77 -5.31 -53.12 6.37
C VAL A 77 -4.94 -53.30 7.83
N THR A 78 -3.65 -53.46 8.11
CA THR A 78 -3.13 -53.65 9.48
C THR A 78 -2.64 -52.32 10.02
N ILE A 79 -3.30 -51.83 11.06
CA ILE A 79 -2.89 -50.66 11.87
C ILE A 79 -2.93 -51.16 13.31
N HIS A 80 -1.79 -51.13 14.01
CA HIS A 80 -1.65 -51.64 15.36
C HIS A 80 -2.25 -50.67 16.38
N ASP A 81 -1.91 -49.38 16.27
CA ASP A 81 -2.53 -48.31 17.04
C ASP A 81 -3.30 -47.34 16.12
N PRO A 82 -4.64 -47.42 16.07
CA PRO A 82 -5.46 -46.54 15.24
C PRO A 82 -5.58 -45.10 15.77
N TRP A 83 -4.91 -44.79 16.89
CA TRP A 83 -4.77 -43.46 17.47
C TRP A 83 -3.35 -42.89 17.28
N ASP A 84 -2.39 -43.69 16.83
CA ASP A 84 -1.06 -43.22 16.43
C ASP A 84 -1.17 -42.54 15.05
N PHE A 85 -0.91 -41.24 15.02
CA PHE A 85 -1.01 -40.45 13.80
C PHE A 85 0.03 -40.86 12.74
N GLU A 86 1.27 -41.17 13.15
CA GLU A 86 2.35 -41.52 12.24
C GLU A 86 2.08 -42.88 11.57
N GLU A 87 1.67 -43.87 12.35
CA GLU A 87 1.32 -45.20 11.83
C GLU A 87 0.13 -45.14 10.87
N VAL A 88 -0.95 -44.45 11.27
CA VAL A 88 -2.16 -44.33 10.44
C VAL A 88 -1.86 -43.57 9.15
N TYR A 89 -1.12 -42.45 9.23
CA TYR A 89 -0.75 -41.67 8.05
C TYR A 89 0.12 -42.48 7.10
N ALA A 90 1.17 -43.14 7.59
CA ALA A 90 2.07 -43.95 6.77
C ALA A 90 1.31 -45.08 6.06
N THR A 91 0.45 -45.80 6.79
CA THR A 91 -0.34 -46.90 6.24
C THR A 91 -1.29 -46.43 5.12
N LEU A 92 -1.99 -45.32 5.34
CA LEU A 92 -2.92 -44.76 4.34
C LEU A 92 -2.20 -44.14 3.15
N HIS A 93 -1.04 -43.53 3.37
CA HIS A 93 -0.19 -43.01 2.33
C HIS A 93 0.37 -44.13 1.43
N ASP A 94 0.82 -45.23 2.03
CA ASP A 94 1.29 -46.41 1.28
C ASP A 94 0.15 -47.04 0.47
N TYR A 95 -1.05 -47.13 1.06
CA TYR A 95 -2.25 -47.55 0.32
C TYR A 95 -2.52 -46.62 -0.87
N ALA A 96 -2.51 -45.30 -0.66
CA ALA A 96 -2.74 -44.32 -1.72
C ALA A 96 -1.72 -44.45 -2.86
N ARG A 97 -0.44 -44.67 -2.53
CA ARG A 97 0.62 -44.85 -3.54
C ARG A 97 0.53 -46.16 -4.31
N ALA A 98 0.05 -47.22 -3.68
CA ALA A 98 -0.09 -48.53 -4.30
C ALA A 98 -1.37 -48.65 -5.15
N TYR A 99 -2.40 -47.83 -4.87
CA TYR A 99 -3.68 -47.91 -5.54
C TYR A 99 -3.63 -47.37 -6.99
N PRO A 100 -4.05 -48.14 -8.01
CA PRO A 100 -3.96 -47.73 -9.40
C PRO A 100 -5.14 -46.82 -9.80
N PHE A 101 -5.04 -45.51 -9.53
CA PHE A 101 -6.05 -44.53 -9.92
C PHE A 101 -6.16 -44.34 -11.45
N ASP A 102 -7.37 -44.37 -12.00
CA ASP A 102 -7.73 -44.09 -13.40
C ASP A 102 -8.66 -42.86 -13.48
N LEU A 103 -8.05 -41.67 -13.49
CA LEU A 103 -8.77 -40.38 -13.44
C LEU A 103 -9.52 -40.03 -14.73
N ASP A 104 -9.29 -40.77 -15.81
CA ASP A 104 -9.99 -40.57 -17.07
C ASP A 104 -11.36 -41.27 -17.05
N ARG A 105 -11.45 -42.41 -16.37
CA ARG A 105 -12.62 -43.30 -16.38
C ARG A 105 -13.37 -43.37 -15.05
N GLU A 106 -12.72 -43.04 -13.94
CA GLU A 106 -13.28 -43.18 -12.59
C GLU A 106 -13.24 -41.86 -11.82
N ASP A 107 -14.29 -41.62 -11.03
CA ASP A 107 -14.36 -40.50 -10.08
C ASP A 107 -14.28 -41.08 -8.65
N TYR A 108 -13.33 -40.60 -7.86
CA TYR A 108 -13.04 -41.14 -6.53
C TYR A 108 -13.67 -40.33 -5.40
N LEU A 109 -14.19 -41.04 -4.40
CA LEU A 109 -14.72 -40.51 -3.16
C LEU A 109 -14.07 -41.20 -1.96
N ILE A 110 -13.76 -40.45 -0.90
CA ILE A 110 -13.31 -41.01 0.38
C ILE A 110 -14.42 -40.85 1.40
N HIS A 111 -14.93 -41.96 1.90
CA HIS A 111 -15.94 -41.98 2.95
C HIS A 111 -15.29 -41.77 4.31
N ILE A 112 -15.61 -40.63 4.93
CA ILE A 112 -15.00 -40.20 6.19
C ILE A 112 -15.89 -40.42 7.42
N THR A 113 -17.11 -40.97 7.28
CA THR A 113 -17.98 -41.21 8.44
C THR A 113 -17.47 -42.35 9.33
N THR A 114 -16.74 -43.31 8.76
CA THR A 114 -16.18 -44.48 9.45
C THR A 114 -14.68 -44.33 9.66
N GLY A 115 -14.13 -45.13 10.57
CA GLY A 115 -12.73 -45.00 11.03
C GLY A 115 -12.59 -44.11 12.27
N THR A 116 -11.37 -44.02 12.81
CA THR A 116 -11.07 -43.12 13.93
C THR A 116 -10.99 -41.66 13.46
N HIS A 117 -11.11 -40.70 14.37
CA HIS A 117 -10.88 -39.28 14.03
C HIS A 117 -9.47 -39.05 13.47
N VAL A 118 -8.48 -39.83 13.90
CA VAL A 118 -7.11 -39.79 13.35
C VAL A 118 -7.12 -40.21 11.87
N ALA A 119 -7.80 -41.30 11.53
CA ALA A 119 -7.95 -41.73 10.14
C ALA A 119 -8.69 -40.70 9.27
N GLN A 120 -9.72 -40.04 9.81
CA GLN A 120 -10.42 -38.96 9.12
C GLN A 120 -9.51 -37.77 8.78
N ILE A 121 -8.67 -37.36 9.74
CA ILE A 121 -7.67 -36.29 9.52
C ILE A 121 -6.64 -36.73 8.48
N CYS A 122 -6.15 -37.97 8.56
CA CYS A 122 -5.18 -38.50 7.59
C CYS A 122 -5.77 -38.54 6.17
N TRP A 123 -7.03 -38.96 6.01
CA TRP A 123 -7.72 -38.91 4.73
C TRP A 123 -7.82 -37.50 4.17
N PHE A 124 -8.17 -36.53 5.01
CA PHE A 124 -8.21 -35.12 4.62
C PHE A 124 -6.84 -34.64 4.14
N LEU A 125 -5.78 -34.90 4.91
CA LEU A 125 -4.42 -34.46 4.57
C LEU A 125 -3.90 -35.10 3.28
N LEU A 126 -4.17 -36.39 3.07
CA LEU A 126 -3.77 -37.10 1.86
C LEU A 126 -4.53 -36.62 0.61
N ALA A 127 -5.82 -36.29 0.77
CA ALA A 127 -6.61 -35.70 -0.30
C ALA A 127 -6.17 -34.26 -0.62
N GLU A 128 -5.89 -33.44 0.40
CA GLU A 128 -5.38 -32.07 0.25
C GLU A 128 -3.99 -32.06 -0.43
N ALA A 129 -3.08 -32.92 0.02
CA ALA A 129 -1.74 -33.07 -0.55
C ALA A 129 -1.74 -33.74 -1.94
N ARG A 130 -2.92 -34.05 -2.50
CA ARG A 130 -3.14 -34.69 -3.81
C ARG A 130 -2.49 -36.07 -3.96
N TYR A 131 -2.16 -36.75 -2.87
CA TYR A 131 -1.81 -38.18 -2.91
C TYR A 131 -3.05 -39.05 -3.17
N LEU A 132 -4.23 -38.56 -2.77
CA LEU A 132 -5.52 -39.15 -3.08
C LEU A 132 -6.33 -38.20 -3.96
N PRO A 133 -6.50 -38.48 -5.25
CA PRO A 133 -7.27 -37.64 -6.16
C PRO A 133 -8.79 -37.89 -6.00
N ALA A 134 -9.32 -37.65 -4.80
CA ALA A 134 -10.70 -37.96 -4.42
C ALA A 134 -11.36 -36.79 -3.66
N ARG A 135 -12.69 -36.69 -3.75
CA ARG A 135 -13.49 -35.79 -2.87
C ARG A 135 -13.88 -36.53 -1.61
N LEU A 136 -14.14 -35.82 -0.51
CA LEU A 136 -14.60 -36.49 0.71
C LEU A 136 -16.13 -36.65 0.66
N VAL A 137 -16.66 -37.71 1.26
CA VAL A 137 -18.09 -37.94 1.41
C VAL A 137 -18.41 -38.33 2.84
N GLN A 138 -19.43 -37.71 3.40
CA GLN A 138 -19.93 -37.98 4.74
C GLN A 138 -21.39 -38.40 4.66
N THR A 139 -21.72 -39.50 5.33
CA THR A 139 -23.10 -39.97 5.54
C THR A 139 -23.56 -39.64 6.96
N GLY A 140 -24.82 -39.25 7.12
CA GLY A 140 -25.48 -39.02 8.40
C GLY A 140 -26.73 -39.90 8.58
N PRO A 141 -27.18 -40.11 9.84
CA PRO A 141 -28.36 -40.92 10.12
C PRO A 141 -29.63 -40.28 9.53
N PRO A 142 -30.64 -41.08 9.18
CA PRO A 142 -31.93 -40.56 8.71
C PRO A 142 -32.64 -39.77 9.80
N GLN A 143 -33.45 -38.79 9.40
CA GLN A 143 -34.34 -38.11 10.34
C GLN A 143 -35.38 -39.09 10.86
N GLN A 144 -35.64 -39.02 12.17
CA GLN A 144 -36.62 -39.87 12.83
C GLN A 144 -37.99 -39.21 12.67
N THR A 145 -38.92 -39.88 11.99
CA THR A 145 -40.31 -39.45 11.85
C THR A 145 -41.22 -40.38 12.65
N ASP A 146 -42.47 -39.96 12.92
CA ASP A 146 -43.46 -40.73 13.66
C ASP A 146 -43.78 -42.10 13.00
N GLU A 147 -43.50 -42.27 11.71
CA GLU A 147 -43.68 -43.50 10.95
C GLU A 147 -42.39 -44.35 10.79
N GLY A 148 -41.25 -43.90 11.34
CA GLY A 148 -39.95 -44.57 11.26
C GLY A 148 -38.84 -43.72 10.60
N PRO A 149 -37.67 -44.32 10.28
CA PRO A 149 -36.58 -43.59 9.62
C PRO A 149 -36.96 -43.21 8.19
N SER A 150 -36.76 -41.94 7.82
CA SER A 150 -37.22 -41.35 6.54
C SER A 150 -36.46 -41.77 5.28
N GLY A 151 -35.53 -42.74 5.36
CA GLY A 151 -34.73 -43.20 4.22
C GLY A 151 -33.36 -43.76 4.61
N PRO A 152 -32.41 -43.88 3.64
CA PRO A 152 -31.09 -44.46 3.86
C PRO A 152 -30.15 -43.58 4.71
N GLY A 153 -30.50 -42.32 4.97
CA GLY A 153 -29.68 -41.34 5.68
C GLY A 153 -29.45 -40.08 4.83
N THR A 154 -28.67 -39.15 5.35
CA THR A 154 -28.21 -37.98 4.60
C THR A 154 -26.81 -38.21 4.04
N MET A 155 -26.46 -37.52 2.96
CA MET A 155 -25.11 -37.56 2.39
C MET A 155 -24.67 -36.14 2.01
N SER A 156 -23.44 -35.79 2.35
CA SER A 156 -22.76 -34.58 1.90
C SER A 156 -21.43 -34.92 1.22
N VAL A 157 -21.27 -34.51 -0.02
CA VAL A 157 -19.97 -34.54 -0.72
C VAL A 157 -19.25 -33.23 -0.41
N ILE A 158 -18.06 -33.34 0.16
CA ILE A 158 -17.19 -32.23 0.53
C ILE A 158 -16.13 -32.11 -0.57
N ASP A 159 -16.29 -31.05 -1.36
CA ASP A 159 -15.30 -30.68 -2.37
C ASP A 159 -14.16 -29.89 -1.70
N LEU A 160 -12.95 -30.44 -1.76
CA LEU A 160 -11.74 -29.81 -1.21
C LEU A 160 -11.11 -28.80 -2.18
N ASP A 161 -11.71 -28.56 -3.36
CA ASP A 161 -11.20 -27.57 -4.29
C ASP A 161 -11.23 -26.14 -3.70
N LEU A 162 -10.02 -25.59 -3.47
CA LEU A 162 -9.76 -24.24 -2.98
C LEU A 162 -10.32 -23.14 -3.90
N SER A 163 -10.75 -23.44 -5.13
CA SER A 163 -11.38 -22.48 -6.04
C SER A 163 -12.68 -21.86 -5.47
N ARG A 164 -13.39 -22.57 -4.57
CA ARG A 164 -14.57 -22.04 -3.83
C ARG A 164 -14.22 -21.30 -2.54
N TYR A 165 -12.97 -21.31 -2.08
CA TYR A 165 -12.48 -20.48 -0.96
C TYR A 165 -12.18 -19.03 -1.38
N ASN A 166 -12.80 -18.57 -2.46
CA ASN A 166 -12.87 -17.17 -2.84
C ASN A 166 -13.39 -16.28 -1.69
N ARG A 167 -14.15 -16.80 -0.70
CA ARG A 167 -14.59 -16.02 0.46
C ARG A 167 -13.47 -15.62 1.41
N ILE A 168 -12.44 -16.46 1.59
CA ILE A 168 -11.29 -16.13 2.46
C ILE A 168 -10.36 -15.18 1.70
N ALA A 169 -10.09 -15.45 0.42
CA ALA A 169 -9.35 -14.53 -0.44
C ALA A 169 -10.06 -13.17 -0.58
N GLN A 170 -11.40 -13.15 -0.70
CA GLN A 170 -12.21 -11.93 -0.70
C GLN A 170 -12.13 -11.19 0.63
N ARG A 171 -12.13 -11.89 1.78
CA ARG A 171 -11.92 -11.25 3.09
C ARG A 171 -10.55 -10.60 3.20
N PHE A 172 -9.48 -11.29 2.81
CA PHE A 172 -8.14 -10.69 2.80
C PHE A 172 -8.03 -9.53 1.82
N THR A 173 -8.69 -9.61 0.66
CA THR A 173 -8.73 -8.51 -0.31
C THR A 173 -9.50 -7.33 0.27
N HIS A 174 -10.65 -7.56 0.90
CA HIS A 174 -11.47 -6.53 1.54
C HIS A 174 -10.75 -5.86 2.72
N GLU A 175 -10.15 -6.63 3.63
CA GLU A 175 -9.35 -6.10 4.74
C GLU A 175 -8.16 -5.26 4.24
N ARG A 176 -7.55 -5.69 3.13
CA ARG A 176 -6.45 -4.95 2.50
C ARG A 176 -6.96 -3.66 1.86
N ASP A 177 -8.09 -3.70 1.15
CA ASP A 177 -8.70 -2.53 0.53
C ASP A 177 -9.16 -1.50 1.59
N GLU A 178 -9.71 -1.97 2.72
CA GLU A 178 -10.02 -1.13 3.88
C GLU A 178 -8.76 -0.51 4.49
N THR A 179 -7.68 -1.29 4.63
CA THR A 179 -6.40 -0.78 5.15
C THR A 179 -5.79 0.26 4.22
N VAL A 180 -5.80 0.01 2.91
CA VAL A 180 -5.32 0.95 1.89
C VAL A 180 -6.18 2.21 1.87
N SER A 181 -7.50 2.07 1.97
CA SER A 181 -8.44 3.19 2.10
C SER A 181 -8.15 4.02 3.35
N PHE A 182 -7.89 3.37 4.49
CA PHE A 182 -7.52 4.01 5.75
C PHE A 182 -6.23 4.85 5.62
N LEU A 183 -5.19 4.30 4.98
CA LEU A 183 -3.94 5.04 4.71
C LEU A 183 -4.18 6.28 3.82
N LYS A 184 -5.19 6.24 2.95
CA LYS A 184 -5.63 7.36 2.10
C LYS A 184 -6.67 8.26 2.76
N ALA A 185 -6.99 8.08 4.05
CA ALA A 185 -8.07 8.82 4.75
C ALA A 185 -9.49 8.59 4.19
N GLY A 186 -9.70 7.54 3.39
CA GLY A 186 -10.92 7.35 2.62
C GLY A 186 -11.01 8.21 1.35
N ILE A 187 -9.94 8.92 0.99
CA ILE A 187 -9.88 9.71 -0.24
C ILE A 187 -9.75 8.74 -1.43
N ALA A 188 -10.69 8.82 -2.36
CA ALA A 188 -10.67 8.05 -3.60
C ALA A 188 -9.64 8.62 -4.60
N THR A 189 -8.35 8.46 -4.29
CA THR A 189 -7.25 8.93 -5.14
C THR A 189 -7.24 8.20 -6.47
N ARG A 190 -7.17 8.98 -7.55
CA ARG A 190 -7.22 8.52 -8.95
C ARG A 190 -5.81 8.30 -9.53
N ASN A 191 -4.77 8.85 -8.92
CA ASN A 191 -3.40 8.69 -9.40
C ASN A 191 -2.86 7.26 -9.20
N ALA A 192 -2.54 6.58 -10.30
CA ALA A 192 -2.10 5.18 -10.29
C ALA A 192 -0.74 4.99 -9.58
N ARG A 193 0.22 5.92 -9.78
CA ARG A 193 1.54 5.86 -9.13
C ARG A 193 1.41 5.97 -7.61
N PHE A 194 0.60 6.91 -7.13
CA PHE A 194 0.32 7.07 -5.71
C PHE A 194 -0.41 5.86 -5.13
N ASN A 195 -1.39 5.32 -5.84
CA ASN A 195 -2.10 4.11 -5.42
C ASN A 195 -1.15 2.91 -5.24
N ALA A 196 -0.27 2.66 -6.21
CA ALA A 196 0.73 1.60 -6.13
C ALA A 196 1.72 1.82 -4.98
N LEU A 197 2.14 3.08 -4.74
CA LEU A 197 2.98 3.46 -3.61
C LEU A 197 2.31 3.10 -2.27
N ILE A 198 1.04 3.47 -2.09
CA ILE A 198 0.31 3.18 -0.85
C ILE A 198 0.13 1.68 -0.65
N GLU A 199 -0.13 0.90 -1.71
CA GLU A 199 -0.22 -0.56 -1.62
C GLU A 199 1.11 -1.23 -1.24
N GLN A 200 2.24 -0.70 -1.71
CA GLN A 200 3.55 -1.19 -1.30
C GLN A 200 3.85 -0.81 0.16
N LEU A 201 3.57 0.44 0.53
CA LEU A 201 3.76 0.96 1.87
C LEU A 201 2.91 0.23 2.90
N GLU A 202 1.66 -0.13 2.58
CA GLU A 202 0.81 -0.99 3.42
C GLU A 202 1.48 -2.34 3.70
N ARG A 203 1.95 -3.03 2.65
CA ARG A 203 2.60 -4.33 2.78
C ARG A 203 3.84 -4.26 3.66
N VAL A 204 4.66 -3.22 3.48
CA VAL A 204 5.86 -3.02 4.29
C VAL A 204 5.52 -2.64 5.72
N ALA A 205 4.55 -1.75 5.94
CA ALA A 205 4.09 -1.38 7.27
C ALA A 205 3.54 -2.59 8.05
N VAL A 206 2.89 -3.53 7.39
CA VAL A 206 2.35 -4.74 8.05
C VAL A 206 3.42 -5.78 8.33
N ARG A 207 4.41 -5.93 7.43
CA ARG A 207 5.35 -7.06 7.43
C ARG A 207 6.73 -6.73 7.98
N SER A 208 7.08 -5.44 8.12
CA SER A 208 8.44 -4.99 8.45
C SER A 208 8.46 -3.94 9.56
N ARG A 209 9.51 -4.04 10.40
CA ARG A 209 9.89 -3.04 11.40
C ARG A 209 11.05 -2.13 10.95
N ALA A 210 11.58 -2.37 9.74
CA ALA A 210 12.72 -1.61 9.24
C ALA A 210 12.34 -0.15 8.93
N PRO A 211 13.32 0.78 8.94
CA PRO A 211 13.06 2.18 8.65
C PRO A 211 12.41 2.41 7.28
N MET A 212 11.55 3.42 7.19
CA MET A 212 10.99 3.91 5.94
C MET A 212 11.40 5.35 5.68
N LEU A 213 11.72 5.67 4.43
CA LEU A 213 12.09 7.01 3.99
C LEU A 213 11.00 7.55 3.05
N LEU A 214 10.36 8.66 3.45
CA LEU A 214 9.38 9.39 2.65
C LEU A 214 10.06 10.59 2.00
N VAL A 215 10.22 10.53 0.68
CA VAL A 215 10.79 11.61 -0.13
C VAL A 215 9.67 12.37 -0.81
N GLY A 216 9.70 13.69 -0.80
CA GLY A 216 8.74 14.48 -1.57
C GLY A 216 8.68 15.93 -1.11
N PRO A 217 8.06 16.81 -1.90
CA PRO A 217 8.05 18.23 -1.64
C PRO A 217 7.30 18.56 -0.34
N THR A 218 7.58 19.74 0.20
CA THR A 218 6.90 20.25 1.40
C THR A 218 5.40 20.37 1.12
N GLY A 219 4.58 19.84 2.04
CA GLY A 219 3.13 19.83 1.87
C GLY A 219 2.58 18.69 1.02
N ALA A 220 3.39 17.71 0.60
CA ALA A 220 2.93 16.51 -0.12
C ALA A 220 2.18 15.48 0.75
N GLY A 221 2.12 15.69 2.07
CA GLY A 221 1.41 14.81 3.01
C GLY A 221 2.29 13.78 3.75
N LYS A 222 3.61 14.00 3.85
CA LYS A 222 4.56 13.09 4.55
C LYS A 222 4.15 12.82 6.02
N SER A 223 3.99 13.87 6.83
CA SER A 223 3.54 13.74 8.24
C SER A 223 2.20 13.03 8.37
N PHE A 224 1.25 13.37 7.48
CA PHE A 224 -0.07 12.75 7.46
C PHE A 224 0.04 11.24 7.23
N LEU A 225 0.81 10.83 6.22
CA LEU A 225 1.03 9.43 5.91
C LEU A 225 1.76 8.68 7.03
N ALA A 226 2.78 9.30 7.65
CA ALA A 226 3.49 8.72 8.78
C ALA A 226 2.56 8.46 9.98
N LYS A 227 1.67 9.41 10.30
CA LYS A 227 0.65 9.25 11.34
C LYS A 227 -0.31 8.09 11.02
N ARG A 228 -0.75 7.96 9.77
CA ARG A 228 -1.62 6.84 9.35
C ARG A 228 -0.91 5.49 9.44
N VAL A 229 0.38 5.42 9.10
CA VAL A 229 1.19 4.20 9.30
C VAL A 229 1.26 3.84 10.79
N TYR A 230 1.48 4.80 11.67
CA TYR A 230 1.43 4.57 13.11
C TYR A 230 0.08 4.05 13.58
N GLU A 231 -1.02 4.71 13.20
CA GLU A 231 -2.37 4.29 13.58
C GLU A 231 -2.69 2.87 13.08
N LEU A 232 -2.27 2.54 11.86
CA LEU A 232 -2.39 1.18 11.30
C LEU A 232 -1.60 0.16 12.12
N LYS A 233 -0.32 0.43 12.40
CA LYS A 233 0.54 -0.47 13.18
C LYS A 233 0.02 -0.66 14.61
N ARG A 234 -0.45 0.42 15.25
CA ARG A 234 -1.05 0.40 16.58
C ARG A 234 -2.36 -0.40 16.60
N GLY A 235 -3.24 -0.21 15.61
CA GLY A 235 -4.49 -0.96 15.47
C GLY A 235 -4.29 -2.46 15.30
N ARG A 236 -3.13 -2.88 14.78
CA ARG A 236 -2.72 -4.29 14.66
C ARG A 236 -1.84 -4.78 15.82
N HIS A 237 -1.79 -4.06 16.93
CA HIS A 237 -0.99 -4.38 18.12
C HIS A 237 0.52 -4.58 17.83
N ARG A 238 1.05 -3.94 16.79
CA ARG A 238 2.48 -3.98 16.45
C ARG A 238 3.31 -2.94 17.21
N LEU A 239 2.65 -1.87 17.66
CA LEU A 239 3.23 -0.78 18.45
C LEU A 239 2.45 -0.60 19.75
N ALA A 240 3.17 -0.41 20.85
CA ALA A 240 2.60 -0.14 22.18
C ALA A 240 2.86 1.29 22.66
N GLY A 241 3.98 1.88 22.23
CA GLY A 241 4.41 3.23 22.56
C GLY A 241 3.77 4.31 21.68
N PRO A 242 4.08 5.58 21.96
CA PRO A 242 3.45 6.73 21.31
C PRO A 242 4.00 7.00 19.90
N PHE A 243 3.29 7.86 19.16
CA PHE A 243 3.80 8.51 17.96
C PHE A 243 4.50 9.80 18.35
N ILE A 244 5.79 9.91 18.03
CA ILE A 244 6.59 11.10 18.27
C ILE A 244 6.98 11.70 16.92
N GLU A 245 6.48 12.90 16.62
CA GLU A 245 6.83 13.66 15.42
C GLU A 245 7.79 14.79 15.76
N ILE A 246 8.86 14.89 14.98
CA ILE A 246 9.91 15.89 15.16
C ILE A 246 10.23 16.50 13.81
N ASN A 247 10.13 17.82 13.71
CA ASN A 247 10.65 18.54 12.56
C ASN A 247 12.12 18.90 12.80
N CYS A 248 13.04 18.29 12.07
CA CYS A 248 14.47 18.51 12.25
C CYS A 248 14.90 19.93 11.85
N ALA A 249 14.14 20.64 11.02
CA ALA A 249 14.43 22.02 10.63
C ALA A 249 14.36 23.01 11.81
N THR A 250 13.65 22.65 12.89
CA THR A 250 13.56 23.49 14.10
C THR A 250 14.67 23.20 15.11
N LEU A 251 15.52 22.20 14.84
CA LEU A 251 16.60 21.77 15.70
C LEU A 251 17.93 22.33 15.21
N ARG A 252 18.69 23.02 16.06
CA ARG A 252 20.05 23.50 15.73
C ARG A 252 21.02 23.36 16.90
N GLY A 253 22.24 22.89 16.61
CA GLY A 253 23.36 22.79 17.56
C GLY A 253 23.02 21.99 18.83
N ASP A 254 23.55 22.40 19.97
CA ASP A 254 23.36 21.71 21.27
C ASP A 254 21.89 21.52 21.66
N ALA A 255 20.99 22.41 21.19
CA ALA A 255 19.56 22.27 21.42
C ALA A 255 18.95 21.09 20.64
N ALA A 256 19.50 20.75 19.47
CA ALA A 256 19.11 19.56 18.71
C ALA A 256 19.45 18.28 19.47
N MET A 257 20.71 18.16 19.90
CA MET A 257 21.20 17.00 20.65
C MET A 257 20.42 16.81 21.96
N SER A 258 20.26 17.89 22.72
CA SER A 258 19.52 17.91 23.98
C SER A 258 18.03 17.54 23.82
N THR A 259 17.41 17.94 22.70
CA THR A 259 15.99 17.65 22.43
C THR A 259 15.79 16.21 21.96
N LEU A 260 16.63 15.72 21.04
CA LEU A 260 16.55 14.36 20.49
C LEU A 260 16.97 13.31 21.52
N PHE A 261 18.18 13.43 22.05
CA PHE A 261 18.84 12.42 22.88
C PHE A 261 18.68 12.67 24.39
N GLY A 262 18.19 13.84 24.78
CA GLY A 262 18.12 14.23 26.18
C GLY A 262 19.45 14.73 26.72
N HIS A 263 19.45 15.17 27.97
CA HIS A 263 20.64 15.64 28.66
C HIS A 263 20.52 15.44 30.17
N VAL A 264 21.65 15.31 30.84
CA VAL A 264 21.73 15.35 32.31
C VAL A 264 21.83 16.80 32.80
N LYS A 265 21.47 17.01 34.07
CA LYS A 265 21.59 18.32 34.70
C LYS A 265 23.06 18.80 34.64
N GLY A 266 23.27 20.03 34.17
CA GLY A 266 24.60 20.64 34.06
C GLY A 266 25.39 20.28 32.80
N ALA A 267 24.81 19.59 31.82
CA ALA A 267 25.50 19.19 30.60
C ALA A 267 25.97 20.35 29.70
N PHE A 268 25.27 21.50 29.75
CA PHE A 268 25.63 22.72 29.01
C PHE A 268 25.08 23.98 29.71
N THR A 269 25.47 25.16 29.24
CA THR A 269 24.99 26.44 29.79
C THR A 269 23.47 26.58 29.61
N GLY A 270 22.72 26.49 30.72
CA GLY A 270 21.26 26.52 30.73
C GLY A 270 20.58 25.17 31.04
N ALA A 271 21.33 24.07 31.18
CA ALA A 271 20.83 22.74 31.56
C ALA A 271 20.47 22.65 33.06
N GLN A 272 19.46 23.42 33.51
CA GLN A 272 19.07 23.50 34.91
C GLN A 272 18.40 22.21 35.45
N SER A 273 17.77 21.42 34.57
CA SER A 273 17.10 20.16 34.90
C SER A 273 17.41 19.11 33.83
N ALA A 274 17.37 17.83 34.19
CA ALA A 274 17.59 16.75 33.23
C ALA A 274 16.37 16.55 32.31
N ARG A 275 16.61 16.14 31.06
CA ARG A 275 15.57 15.84 30.07
C ARG A 275 15.82 14.47 29.47
N ALA A 276 14.80 13.62 29.40
CA ALA A 276 14.92 12.26 28.87
C ALA A 276 15.15 12.17 27.35
N GLY A 277 14.82 13.22 26.59
CA GLY A 277 14.93 13.25 25.13
C GLY A 277 13.70 12.66 24.41
N LEU A 278 13.52 13.05 23.15
CA LEU A 278 12.39 12.60 22.34
C LEU A 278 12.55 11.16 21.83
N LEU A 279 13.78 10.69 21.62
CA LEU A 279 14.03 9.29 21.26
C LEU A 279 13.60 8.33 22.38
N ARG A 280 13.85 8.69 23.65
CA ARG A 280 13.38 7.90 24.79
C ARG A 280 11.86 7.94 24.91
N ALA A 281 11.23 9.07 24.59
CA ALA A 281 9.77 9.18 24.60
C ALA A 281 9.11 8.30 23.51
N ALA A 282 9.83 7.97 22.44
CA ALA A 282 9.34 7.11 21.35
C ALA A 282 9.47 5.60 21.62
N ASP A 283 9.94 5.20 22.81
CA ASP A 283 10.17 3.80 23.16
C ASP A 283 8.91 2.92 22.98
N GLY A 284 9.08 1.78 22.30
CA GLY A 284 7.98 0.88 21.91
C GLY A 284 7.01 1.44 20.87
N GLY A 285 7.27 2.65 20.35
CA GLY A 285 6.41 3.42 19.47
C GLY A 285 7.01 3.71 18.10
N LEU A 286 6.56 4.80 17.47
CA LEU A 286 7.04 5.21 16.15
C LEU A 286 7.54 6.65 16.19
N LEU A 287 8.79 6.82 15.78
CA LEU A 287 9.46 8.10 15.62
C LEU A 287 9.34 8.55 14.16
N PHE A 288 8.74 9.72 13.93
CA PHE A 288 8.75 10.39 12.64
C PHE A 288 9.69 11.60 12.67
N LEU A 289 10.75 11.54 11.87
CA LEU A 289 11.71 12.64 11.69
C LEU A 289 11.44 13.34 10.36
N ASP A 290 10.75 14.47 10.39
CA ASP A 290 10.55 15.29 9.19
C ASP A 290 11.79 16.15 8.92
N GLU A 291 12.08 16.31 7.64
CA GLU A 291 13.27 17.01 7.13
C GLU A 291 14.60 16.53 7.72
N ILE A 292 14.82 15.22 7.76
CA ILE A 292 16.04 14.58 8.32
C ILE A 292 17.35 15.12 7.72
N GLY A 293 17.32 15.62 6.47
CA GLY A 293 18.45 16.25 5.81
C GLY A 293 18.89 17.60 6.43
N GLU A 294 18.17 18.12 7.42
CA GLU A 294 18.58 19.33 8.16
C GLU A 294 19.45 19.01 9.38
N LEU A 295 19.61 17.74 9.77
CA LEU A 295 20.46 17.34 10.88
C LEU A 295 21.94 17.54 10.54
N GLY A 296 22.74 17.96 11.53
CA GLY A 296 24.20 18.00 11.41
C GLY A 296 24.83 16.61 11.46
N LEU A 297 26.12 16.51 11.09
CA LEU A 297 26.82 15.22 10.98
C LEU A 297 26.95 14.49 12.32
N ASP A 298 27.08 15.23 13.43
CA ASP A 298 27.18 14.66 14.77
C ASP A 298 25.83 14.07 15.21
N GLU A 299 24.73 14.79 14.99
CA GLU A 299 23.38 14.28 15.25
C GLU A 299 23.07 13.06 14.38
N GLN A 300 23.51 13.06 13.12
CA GLN A 300 23.36 11.92 12.21
C GLN A 300 24.11 10.68 12.72
N ALA A 301 25.34 10.84 13.23
CA ALA A 301 26.12 9.74 13.80
C ALA A 301 25.45 9.15 15.06
N MET A 302 24.97 10.02 15.96
CA MET A 302 24.25 9.57 17.16
C MET A 302 22.92 8.90 16.82
N LEU A 303 22.21 9.41 15.81
CA LEU A 303 20.96 8.83 15.33
C LEU A 303 21.18 7.45 14.73
N LEU A 304 22.25 7.25 13.95
CA LEU A 304 22.61 5.95 13.41
C LEU A 304 22.79 4.92 14.53
N LYS A 305 23.55 5.26 15.58
CA LYS A 305 23.74 4.38 16.75
C LYS A 305 22.40 4.04 17.42
N ALA A 306 21.53 5.03 17.59
CA ALA A 306 20.20 4.81 18.18
C ALA A 306 19.31 3.88 17.33
N ILE A 307 19.40 3.96 15.99
CA ILE A 307 18.62 3.12 15.08
C ILE A 307 19.11 1.67 15.09
N GLU A 308 20.44 1.45 15.12
CA GLU A 308 21.05 0.13 15.00
C GLU A 308 21.12 -0.61 16.33
N GLU A 309 21.57 0.06 17.39
CA GLU A 309 21.83 -0.57 18.69
C GLU A 309 20.66 -0.42 19.67
N LYS A 310 19.65 0.39 19.32
CA LYS A 310 18.55 0.79 20.23
C LYS A 310 19.05 1.43 21.52
N ARG A 311 20.24 2.05 21.45
CA ARG A 311 20.96 2.68 22.55
C ARG A 311 21.57 4.00 22.09
N PHE A 312 21.58 4.98 22.98
CA PHE A 312 22.20 6.27 22.73
C PHE A 312 22.63 6.90 24.05
N LEU A 313 23.60 7.81 23.99
CA LEU A 313 24.11 8.52 25.15
C LEU A 313 23.44 9.89 25.25
N PRO A 314 22.67 10.19 26.30
CA PRO A 314 22.19 11.56 26.54
C PRO A 314 23.38 12.51 26.72
N VAL A 315 23.19 13.78 26.35
CA VAL A 315 24.27 14.78 26.42
C VAL A 315 24.76 14.93 27.87
N GLY A 316 26.07 14.75 28.06
CA GLY A 316 26.74 14.82 29.37
C GLY A 316 26.52 13.60 30.27
N ALA A 317 25.86 12.53 29.80
CA ALA A 317 25.68 11.29 30.56
C ALA A 317 26.85 10.33 30.36
N ASP A 318 27.17 9.56 31.40
CA ASP A 318 28.10 8.41 31.33
C ASP A 318 27.36 7.06 31.11
N VAL A 319 26.03 7.09 31.13
CA VAL A 319 25.18 5.89 31.04
C VAL A 319 24.27 6.01 29.83
N GLU A 320 24.26 4.96 29.01
CA GLU A 320 23.40 4.87 27.83
C GLU A 320 21.92 4.75 28.21
N ALA A 321 21.08 5.44 27.46
CA ALA A 321 19.65 5.22 27.43
C ALA A 321 19.29 4.23 26.31
N THR A 322 18.27 3.40 26.54
CA THR A 322 17.72 2.50 25.52
C THR A 322 16.45 3.07 24.90
N SER A 323 16.09 2.70 23.68
CA SER A 323 14.74 2.93 23.13
C SER A 323 14.49 2.04 21.93
N ASP A 324 13.49 1.16 22.00
CA ASP A 324 13.07 0.31 20.89
C ASP A 324 11.94 0.98 20.09
N PHE A 325 12.31 1.99 19.30
CA PHE A 325 11.39 2.69 18.41
C PHE A 325 11.52 2.20 16.96
N GLU A 326 10.43 2.29 16.21
CA GLU A 326 10.45 2.21 14.75
C GLU A 326 10.60 3.61 14.14
N LEU A 327 11.25 3.71 12.97
CA LEU A 327 11.57 5.00 12.34
C LEU A 327 10.84 5.17 11.00
N ILE A 328 10.24 6.35 10.83
CA ILE A 328 9.92 6.92 9.53
C ILE A 328 10.70 8.24 9.40
N ALA A 329 11.48 8.39 8.34
CA ALA A 329 12.17 9.63 8.02
C ALA A 329 11.49 10.33 6.85
N GLY A 330 11.39 11.66 6.87
CA GLY A 330 10.85 12.49 5.80
C GLY A 330 11.91 13.46 5.29
N THR A 331 11.93 13.75 3.98
CA THR A 331 12.73 14.85 3.43
C THR A 331 12.22 15.32 2.07
N HIS A 332 12.47 16.58 1.73
CA HIS A 332 12.35 17.10 0.36
C HIS A 332 13.70 17.17 -0.39
N ARG A 333 14.83 16.95 0.29
CA ARG A 333 16.17 17.04 -0.29
C ARG A 333 16.62 15.71 -0.91
N ASP A 334 17.50 15.78 -1.90
CA ASP A 334 18.15 14.60 -2.45
C ASP A 334 19.31 14.15 -1.55
N LEU A 335 19.05 13.20 -0.66
CA LEU A 335 20.06 12.69 0.27
C LEU A 335 21.27 12.07 -0.45
N ARG A 336 21.11 11.54 -1.68
CA ARG A 336 22.24 10.99 -2.45
C ARG A 336 23.22 12.09 -2.83
N GLN A 337 22.70 13.23 -3.27
CA GLN A 337 23.53 14.40 -3.57
C GLN A 337 24.20 14.95 -2.30
N MET A 338 23.49 14.92 -1.16
CA MET A 338 24.07 15.36 0.11
C MET A 338 25.19 14.43 0.61
N VAL A 339 25.06 13.12 0.39
CA VAL A 339 26.15 12.16 0.65
C VAL A 339 27.36 12.47 -0.21
N ALA A 340 27.17 12.69 -1.52
CA ALA A 340 28.25 13.07 -2.42
C ALA A 340 28.92 14.40 -2.04
N ALA A 341 28.15 15.34 -1.47
CA ALA A 341 28.63 16.62 -0.98
C ALA A 341 29.25 16.57 0.44
N GLY A 342 29.23 15.41 1.11
CA GLY A 342 29.72 15.26 2.49
C GLY A 342 28.88 15.93 3.56
N THR A 343 27.65 16.36 3.23
CA THR A 343 26.70 17.00 4.15
C THR A 343 25.69 16.03 4.76
N PHE A 344 25.69 14.78 4.31
CA PHE A 344 24.93 13.69 4.91
C PHE A 344 25.80 12.43 4.96
N ARG A 345 25.70 11.64 6.03
CA ARG A 345 26.53 10.45 6.18
C ARG A 345 26.03 9.30 5.33
N GLU A 346 26.96 8.61 4.67
CA GLU A 346 26.67 7.46 3.81
C GLU A 346 26.08 6.28 4.59
N ASP A 347 26.61 6.01 5.79
CA ASP A 347 26.17 4.92 6.67
C ASP A 347 24.72 5.10 7.14
N LEU A 348 24.35 6.30 7.58
CA LEU A 348 22.97 6.64 7.93
C LEU A 348 22.05 6.54 6.72
N TYR A 349 22.48 7.03 5.56
CA TYR A 349 21.68 6.92 4.33
C TYR A 349 21.41 5.46 3.96
N ALA A 350 22.44 4.62 3.96
CA ALA A 350 22.33 3.20 3.71
C ALA A 350 21.36 2.52 4.69
N ARG A 351 21.35 2.95 5.96
CA ARG A 351 20.45 2.40 6.98
C ARG A 351 18.98 2.77 6.78
N ILE A 352 18.67 3.99 6.35
CA ILE A 352 17.29 4.49 6.24
C ILE A 352 16.67 4.30 4.85
N ASN A 353 17.47 4.13 3.80
CA ASN A 353 17.02 4.04 2.41
C ASN A 353 16.51 2.65 1.99
N LEU A 354 16.30 1.71 2.93
CA LEU A 354 15.83 0.37 2.61
C LEU A 354 14.43 0.39 1.98
N TRP A 355 13.52 1.20 2.53
CA TRP A 355 12.15 1.36 2.05
C TRP A 355 11.88 2.82 1.73
N THR A 356 12.15 3.21 0.49
CA THR A 356 12.01 4.60 0.04
C THR A 356 10.74 4.79 -0.79
N TYR A 357 9.97 5.81 -0.45
CA TYR A 357 8.71 6.16 -1.08
C TYR A 357 8.71 7.62 -1.53
N GLU A 358 8.65 7.84 -2.84
CA GLU A 358 8.58 9.18 -3.43
C GLU A 358 7.12 9.62 -3.57
N LEU A 359 6.69 10.54 -2.70
CA LEU A 359 5.37 11.13 -2.71
C LEU A 359 5.31 12.23 -3.79
N PRO A 360 4.47 12.08 -4.83
CA PRO A 360 4.35 13.09 -5.87
C PRO A 360 3.76 14.39 -5.34
N GLY A 361 4.16 15.53 -5.92
CA GLY A 361 3.54 16.82 -5.62
C GLY A 361 2.09 16.89 -6.13
N LEU A 362 1.30 17.85 -5.67
CA LEU A 362 -0.10 18.00 -6.11
C LEU A 362 -0.19 18.27 -7.63
N ALA A 363 0.73 19.04 -8.18
CA ALA A 363 0.83 19.30 -9.61
C ALA A 363 1.11 18.03 -10.45
N GLU A 364 1.73 17.01 -9.86
CA GLU A 364 2.02 15.73 -10.53
C GLU A 364 0.85 14.74 -10.45
N ARG A 365 -0.19 15.06 -9.64
CA ARG A 365 -1.41 14.26 -9.46
C ARG A 365 -2.66 15.15 -9.40
N ARG A 366 -2.86 15.93 -10.46
CA ARG A 366 -3.99 16.88 -10.56
C ARG A 366 -5.35 16.19 -10.53
N GLU A 367 -5.41 14.92 -10.95
CA GLU A 367 -6.61 14.08 -10.87
C GLU A 367 -7.08 13.84 -9.42
N ASP A 368 -6.20 14.03 -8.43
CA ASP A 368 -6.53 13.91 -7.01
C ASP A 368 -7.11 15.21 -6.42
N ILE A 369 -7.11 16.34 -7.15
CA ILE A 369 -7.62 17.63 -6.65
C ILE A 369 -9.10 17.53 -6.28
N GLU A 370 -9.94 16.97 -7.17
CA GLU A 370 -11.38 16.86 -6.89
C GLU A 370 -11.68 15.96 -5.68
N PRO A 371 -11.13 14.72 -5.57
CA PRO A 371 -11.30 13.92 -4.36
C PRO A 371 -10.83 14.62 -3.07
N ASN A 372 -9.71 15.35 -3.12
CA ASN A 372 -9.22 16.10 -1.95
C ASN A 372 -10.10 17.31 -1.63
N LEU A 373 -10.70 17.93 -2.63
CA LEU A 373 -11.64 19.04 -2.43
C LEU A 373 -12.84 18.60 -1.60
N GLU A 374 -13.46 17.46 -1.95
CA GLU A 374 -14.60 16.92 -1.20
C GLU A 374 -14.21 16.54 0.23
N PHE A 375 -13.03 15.93 0.40
CA PHE A 375 -12.50 15.56 1.71
C PHE A 375 -12.29 16.78 2.62
N GLU A 376 -11.67 17.84 2.11
CA GLU A 376 -11.39 19.04 2.90
C GLU A 376 -12.67 19.83 3.25
N LEU A 377 -13.69 19.82 2.37
CA LEU A 377 -15.00 20.42 2.69
C LEU A 377 -15.74 19.66 3.80
N ASP A 378 -15.76 18.32 3.72
CA ASP A 378 -16.36 17.49 4.77
C ASP A 378 -15.61 17.66 6.10
N ARG A 379 -14.27 17.70 6.04
CA ARG A 379 -13.43 18.00 7.20
C ARG A 379 -13.76 19.38 7.79
N PHE A 380 -13.82 20.42 6.97
CA PHE A 380 -14.18 21.76 7.41
C PHE A 380 -15.55 21.77 8.09
N GLY A 381 -16.54 21.10 7.50
CA GLY A 381 -17.89 21.05 8.06
C GLY A 381 -17.99 20.29 9.38
N ARG A 382 -17.15 19.28 9.60
CA ARG A 382 -17.03 18.60 10.91
C ARG A 382 -16.35 19.50 11.95
N GLU A 383 -15.36 20.29 11.56
CA GLU A 383 -14.62 21.17 12.48
C GLU A 383 -15.42 22.42 12.87
N GLN A 384 -16.16 23.02 11.93
CA GLN A 384 -16.92 24.26 12.14
C GLN A 384 -18.40 24.04 12.48
N GLY A 385 -18.91 22.81 12.34
CA GLY A 385 -20.31 22.48 12.59
C GLY A 385 -21.28 22.96 11.51
N GLU A 386 -20.78 23.49 10.39
CA GLU A 386 -21.56 23.98 9.27
C GLU A 386 -21.18 23.26 7.97
N GLN A 387 -22.16 22.69 7.28
CA GLN A 387 -21.93 21.98 6.02
C GLN A 387 -21.80 22.97 4.87
N VAL A 388 -20.62 23.00 4.25
CA VAL A 388 -20.33 23.87 3.11
C VAL A 388 -20.32 23.08 1.81
N ARG A 389 -20.94 23.63 0.76
CA ARG A 389 -21.00 23.01 -0.57
C ARG A 389 -20.76 24.04 -1.67
N PHE A 390 -20.18 23.58 -2.77
CA PHE A 390 -20.09 24.38 -3.98
C PHE A 390 -21.42 24.48 -4.71
N ASN A 391 -21.67 25.63 -5.34
CA ASN A 391 -22.51 25.66 -6.53
C ASN A 391 -21.87 24.81 -7.64
N VAL A 392 -22.68 24.12 -8.44
CA VAL A 392 -22.21 23.24 -9.53
C VAL A 392 -21.27 23.99 -10.47
N GLU A 393 -21.64 25.21 -10.86
CA GLU A 393 -20.84 26.03 -11.78
C GLU A 393 -19.55 26.54 -11.12
N ALA A 394 -19.61 26.95 -9.86
CA ALA A 394 -18.44 27.36 -9.08
C ALA A 394 -17.42 26.22 -8.95
N LYS A 395 -17.89 25.00 -8.63
CA LYS A 395 -17.04 23.80 -8.57
C LYS A 395 -16.37 23.54 -9.91
N ARG A 396 -17.15 23.59 -11.00
CA ARG A 396 -16.65 23.34 -12.36
C ARG A 396 -15.54 24.32 -12.73
N ARG A 397 -15.74 25.62 -12.49
CA ARG A 397 -14.73 26.65 -12.80
C ARG A 397 -13.48 26.52 -11.95
N TYR A 398 -13.63 26.33 -10.63
CA TYR A 398 -12.49 26.13 -9.73
C TYR A 398 -11.67 24.90 -10.14
N LEU A 399 -12.31 23.75 -10.37
CA LEU A 399 -11.62 22.53 -10.78
C LEU A 399 -10.94 22.67 -12.14
N ALA A 400 -11.57 23.37 -13.10
CA ALA A 400 -10.96 23.64 -14.41
C ALA A 400 -9.66 24.46 -14.27
N PHE A 401 -9.64 25.47 -13.40
CA PHE A 401 -8.43 26.22 -13.08
C PHE A 401 -7.41 25.38 -12.32
N ALA A 402 -7.83 24.73 -11.23
CA ALA A 402 -6.98 23.96 -10.33
C ALA A 402 -6.25 22.80 -11.03
N ALA A 403 -6.92 22.17 -12.00
CA ALA A 403 -6.33 21.12 -12.83
C ALA A 403 -5.58 21.64 -14.07
N SER A 404 -5.54 22.95 -14.30
CA SER A 404 -4.85 23.52 -15.44
C SER A 404 -3.32 23.53 -15.25
N PRO A 405 -2.53 23.60 -16.34
CA PRO A 405 -1.08 23.77 -16.25
C PRO A 405 -0.65 25.07 -15.57
N ARG A 406 -1.51 26.09 -15.53
CA ARG A 406 -1.24 27.37 -14.86
C ARG A 406 -1.24 27.23 -13.33
N ALA A 407 -1.88 26.19 -12.80
CA ALA A 407 -1.85 25.91 -11.39
C ALA A 407 -0.56 25.18 -11.00
N THR A 408 0.33 25.89 -10.31
CA THR A 408 1.67 25.39 -9.93
C THR A 408 1.62 24.54 -8.66
N TRP A 409 0.70 24.85 -7.74
CA TRP A 409 0.56 24.17 -6.46
C TRP A 409 1.88 24.06 -5.69
N ALA A 410 2.65 25.15 -5.62
CA ALA A 410 3.96 25.19 -4.95
C ALA A 410 3.88 24.76 -3.48
N GLY A 411 2.76 25.05 -2.80
CA GLY A 411 2.49 24.60 -1.43
C GLY A 411 1.81 23.23 -1.33
N ASN A 412 1.63 22.52 -2.45
CA ASN A 412 0.99 21.21 -2.55
C ASN A 412 -0.38 21.15 -1.83
N PHE A 413 -0.66 20.07 -1.10
CA PHE A 413 -1.94 19.88 -0.40
C PHE A 413 -2.17 20.89 0.72
N ARG A 414 -1.10 21.47 1.29
CA ARG A 414 -1.25 22.55 2.29
C ARG A 414 -1.88 23.79 1.66
N GLU A 415 -1.49 24.13 0.44
CA GLU A 415 -2.06 25.26 -0.30
C GLU A 415 -3.49 24.97 -0.76
N LEU A 416 -3.77 23.74 -1.22
CA LEU A 416 -5.12 23.30 -1.57
C LEU A 416 -6.07 23.38 -0.36
N SER A 417 -5.67 22.83 0.79
CA SER A 417 -6.45 22.90 2.03
C SER A 417 -6.71 24.36 2.43
N ALA A 418 -5.68 25.22 2.40
CA ALA A 418 -5.85 26.64 2.69
C ALA A 418 -6.79 27.35 1.70
N SER A 419 -6.74 26.98 0.41
CA SER A 419 -7.64 27.50 -0.63
C SER A 419 -9.10 27.14 -0.35
N ILE A 420 -9.36 25.87 -0.03
CA ILE A 420 -10.69 25.37 0.28
C ILE A 420 -11.22 25.98 1.58
N THR A 421 -10.40 26.04 2.62
CA THR A 421 -10.77 26.71 3.88
C THR A 421 -11.16 28.16 3.65
N ARG A 422 -10.39 28.94 2.86
CA ARG A 422 -10.74 30.33 2.55
C ARG A 422 -12.09 30.45 1.86
N MET A 423 -12.32 29.65 0.80
CA MET A 423 -13.60 29.67 0.10
C MET A 423 -14.75 29.25 1.01
N ALA A 424 -14.54 28.24 1.85
CA ALA A 424 -15.56 27.74 2.76
C ALA A 424 -15.89 28.73 3.88
N THR A 425 -14.89 29.46 4.40
CA THR A 425 -15.10 30.51 5.40
C THR A 425 -15.86 31.72 4.84
N LEU A 426 -15.70 32.03 3.54
CA LEU A 426 -16.38 33.14 2.87
C LEU A 426 -17.76 32.76 2.31
N ALA A 427 -18.15 31.49 2.41
CA ALA A 427 -19.39 30.98 1.87
C ALA A 427 -20.58 31.34 2.78
N ASP A 428 -21.32 32.39 2.41
CA ASP A 428 -22.56 32.74 3.09
C ASP A 428 -23.57 31.59 3.02
N ALA A 429 -24.15 31.25 4.18
CA ALA A 429 -25.10 30.13 4.34
C ALA A 429 -24.57 28.79 3.79
N GLY A 430 -23.26 28.56 3.90
CA GLY A 430 -22.61 27.31 3.50
C GLY A 430 -22.57 27.07 1.99
N ARG A 431 -22.68 28.11 1.15
CA ARG A 431 -22.62 27.97 -0.32
C ARG A 431 -21.46 28.73 -0.96
N ILE A 432 -20.53 27.99 -1.56
CA ILE A 432 -19.44 28.59 -2.36
C ILE A 432 -20.00 28.94 -3.75
N THR A 433 -20.11 30.24 -4.03
CA THR A 433 -20.60 30.81 -5.29
C THR A 433 -19.48 30.95 -6.32
N GLU A 434 -19.83 31.31 -7.56
CA GLU A 434 -18.85 31.58 -8.62
C GLU A 434 -17.93 32.75 -8.24
N ASP A 435 -18.46 33.81 -7.64
CA ASP A 435 -17.68 34.98 -7.24
C ASP A 435 -16.59 34.62 -6.23
N ILE A 436 -16.91 33.75 -5.24
CA ILE A 436 -15.93 33.28 -4.25
C ILE A 436 -14.84 32.43 -4.93
N ALA A 437 -15.24 31.54 -5.84
CA ALA A 437 -14.30 30.70 -6.57
C ALA A 437 -13.39 31.55 -7.47
N GLU A 438 -13.91 32.56 -8.15
CA GLU A 438 -13.14 33.46 -9.01
C GLU A 438 -12.15 34.32 -8.21
N GLN A 439 -12.57 34.87 -7.06
CA GLN A 439 -11.68 35.59 -6.17
C GLN A 439 -10.51 34.72 -5.66
N GLU A 440 -10.77 33.45 -5.38
CA GLU A 440 -9.72 32.52 -4.95
C GLU A 440 -8.79 32.14 -6.10
N VAL A 441 -9.32 31.95 -7.31
CA VAL A 441 -8.52 31.75 -8.53
C VAL A 441 -7.59 32.93 -8.78
N ASP A 442 -8.09 34.16 -8.66
CA ASP A 442 -7.30 35.38 -8.78
C ASP A 442 -6.19 35.46 -7.73
N ARG A 443 -6.52 35.13 -6.47
CA ARG A 443 -5.54 35.09 -5.38
C ARG A 443 -4.42 34.09 -5.66
N LEU A 444 -4.77 32.85 -6.03
CA LEU A 444 -3.79 31.81 -6.35
C LEU A 444 -2.92 32.21 -7.55
N THR A 445 -3.54 32.77 -8.59
CA THR A 445 -2.82 33.26 -9.78
C THR A 445 -1.81 34.34 -9.40
N ARG A 446 -2.18 35.32 -8.57
CA ARG A 446 -1.26 36.35 -8.06
C ARG A 446 -0.16 35.79 -7.17
N THR A 447 -0.43 34.71 -6.44
CA THR A 447 0.52 34.10 -5.51
C THR A 447 1.56 33.28 -6.25
N TRP A 448 1.16 32.58 -7.31
CA TRP A 448 2.05 31.78 -8.16
C TRP A 448 2.78 32.61 -9.21
N SER A 449 2.24 33.76 -9.56
CA SER A 449 2.97 34.78 -10.29
C SER A 449 4.01 35.35 -9.33
N SER A 450 5.27 34.89 -9.44
CA SER A 450 6.39 35.60 -8.83
C SER A 450 6.30 37.10 -9.19
N PRO A 451 6.85 38.02 -8.39
CA PRO A 451 7.00 39.43 -8.77
C PRO A 451 7.86 39.66 -10.04
N GLY A 452 8.22 38.60 -10.77
CA GLY A 452 8.90 38.60 -12.06
C GLY A 452 8.32 37.66 -13.13
N ASP A 453 7.20 36.94 -12.88
CA ASP A 453 6.57 36.02 -13.86
C ASP A 453 5.17 36.46 -14.37
N GLY A 454 4.72 37.66 -13.98
CA GLY A 454 3.74 38.49 -14.73
C GLY A 454 4.46 39.71 -15.30
N PRO A 455 3.96 40.38 -16.35
CA PRO A 455 4.71 40.96 -17.48
C PRO A 455 5.79 41.99 -17.10
N ALA A 456 6.87 41.52 -16.50
CA ALA A 456 8.17 42.17 -16.50
C ALA A 456 8.99 41.69 -17.71
N SER A 457 8.66 40.53 -18.27
CA SER A 457 9.21 39.99 -19.52
C SER A 457 8.86 40.86 -20.72
N ASP A 458 7.64 41.39 -20.77
CA ASP A 458 7.25 42.35 -21.81
C ASP A 458 7.74 43.78 -21.54
N ALA A 459 8.22 44.11 -20.33
CA ALA A 459 8.54 45.49 -19.98
C ALA A 459 9.66 46.09 -20.83
N CYS A 460 10.68 45.31 -21.21
CA CYS A 460 11.76 45.84 -22.05
C CYS A 460 11.32 46.05 -23.51
N VAL A 461 10.52 45.12 -24.06
CA VAL A 461 10.01 45.24 -25.44
C VAL A 461 8.94 46.33 -25.51
N ASP A 462 8.02 46.38 -24.55
CA ASP A 462 6.99 47.40 -24.46
C ASP A 462 7.58 48.78 -24.12
N ALA A 463 8.66 48.88 -23.32
CA ALA A 463 9.35 50.16 -23.09
C ALA A 463 10.03 50.69 -24.36
N VAL A 464 10.55 49.80 -25.21
CA VAL A 464 11.28 50.19 -26.43
C VAL A 464 10.32 50.42 -27.61
N PHE A 465 9.22 49.66 -27.73
CA PHE A 465 8.30 49.71 -28.87
C PHE A 465 6.91 50.29 -28.55
N GLY A 466 6.54 50.45 -27.29
CA GLY A 466 5.22 50.92 -26.88
C GLY A 466 4.09 50.10 -27.52
N ALA A 467 3.08 50.78 -28.06
CA ALA A 467 1.94 50.15 -28.73
C ALA A 467 2.32 49.27 -29.95
N ARG A 468 3.51 49.49 -30.55
CA ARG A 468 3.99 48.71 -31.71
C ARG A 468 4.55 47.35 -31.33
N ALA A 469 4.74 47.07 -30.03
CA ALA A 469 5.15 45.74 -29.57
C ALA A 469 4.13 44.64 -29.97
N ALA A 470 2.85 45.00 -30.11
CA ALA A 470 1.80 44.09 -30.56
C ALA A 470 1.88 43.70 -32.05
N GLU A 471 2.67 44.42 -32.85
CA GLU A 471 2.89 44.14 -34.28
C GLU A 471 4.04 43.14 -34.50
N LEU A 472 4.77 42.75 -33.45
CA LEU A 472 5.86 41.78 -33.53
C LEU A 472 5.35 40.35 -33.43
N ASP A 473 5.87 39.47 -34.30
CA ASP A 473 5.63 38.04 -34.20
C ASP A 473 6.14 37.50 -32.85
N LEU A 474 5.41 36.55 -32.26
CA LEU A 474 5.75 35.95 -30.97
C LEU A 474 7.16 35.32 -30.95
N PHE A 475 7.62 34.79 -32.09
CA PHE A 475 8.97 34.25 -32.25
C PHE A 475 10.05 35.33 -32.12
N ASP A 476 9.88 36.45 -32.83
CA ASP A 476 10.84 37.55 -32.81
C ASP A 476 10.81 38.29 -31.46
N ARG A 477 9.63 38.39 -30.83
CA ARG A 477 9.42 39.00 -29.52
C ARG A 477 10.25 38.31 -28.42
N VAL A 478 10.17 36.99 -28.32
CA VAL A 478 10.92 36.20 -27.32
C VAL A 478 12.44 36.31 -27.52
N GLN A 479 12.92 36.34 -28.78
CA GLN A 479 14.35 36.52 -29.05
C GLN A 479 14.83 37.93 -28.71
N LEU A 480 14.06 38.95 -29.10
CA LEU A 480 14.39 40.36 -28.90
C LEU A 480 14.41 40.72 -27.41
N GLU A 481 13.46 40.21 -26.63
CA GLU A 481 13.41 40.39 -25.19
C GLU A 481 14.72 39.99 -24.51
N ARG A 482 15.20 38.77 -24.79
CA ARG A 482 16.44 38.27 -24.19
C ARG A 482 17.66 39.12 -24.60
N VAL A 483 17.65 39.66 -25.81
CA VAL A 483 18.69 40.56 -26.29
C VAL A 483 18.66 41.90 -25.55
N LEU A 484 17.48 42.50 -25.38
CA LEU A 484 17.29 43.76 -24.66
C LEU A 484 17.68 43.63 -23.18
N ASP A 485 17.35 42.52 -22.53
CA ASP A 485 17.76 42.23 -21.16
C ASP A 485 19.28 42.23 -20.98
N VAL A 486 20.00 41.58 -21.91
CA VAL A 486 21.46 41.54 -21.87
C VAL A 486 22.05 42.93 -22.18
N CYS A 487 21.45 43.68 -23.10
CA CYS A 487 21.83 45.07 -23.38
C CYS A 487 21.65 45.98 -22.15
N ARG A 488 20.58 45.79 -21.37
CA ARG A 488 20.28 46.58 -20.17
C ARG A 488 21.36 46.45 -19.10
N VAL A 489 21.83 45.22 -18.84
CA VAL A 489 22.79 44.92 -17.78
C VAL A 489 24.26 45.04 -18.21
N SER A 490 24.55 45.19 -19.50
CA SER A 490 25.92 45.26 -20.03
C SER A 490 26.40 46.71 -20.14
N ALA A 491 27.67 46.97 -19.82
CA ALA A 491 28.25 48.31 -19.89
C ALA A 491 28.61 48.74 -21.33
N SER A 492 28.70 47.80 -22.26
CA SER A 492 29.01 48.08 -23.67
C SER A 492 28.41 47.05 -24.63
N VAL A 493 28.23 47.44 -25.91
CA VAL A 493 27.86 46.53 -27.02
C VAL A 493 28.77 45.31 -27.08
N SER A 494 30.07 45.50 -26.85
CA SER A 494 31.07 44.43 -26.91
C SER A 494 30.90 43.42 -25.77
N GLU A 495 30.41 43.85 -24.61
CA GLU A 495 30.07 42.96 -23.50
C GLU A 495 28.76 42.21 -23.77
N ALA A 496 27.71 42.92 -24.17
CA ALA A 496 26.43 42.32 -24.50
C ALA A 496 26.55 41.26 -25.61
N GLY A 497 27.32 41.56 -26.67
CA GLY A 497 27.58 40.63 -27.76
C GLY A 497 28.34 39.37 -27.30
N ARG A 498 29.33 39.50 -26.42
CA ARG A 498 30.07 38.35 -25.87
C ARG A 498 29.17 37.45 -25.03
N THR A 499 28.25 38.03 -24.27
CA THR A 499 27.28 37.30 -23.44
C THR A 499 26.26 36.56 -24.31
N LEU A 500 25.68 37.23 -25.31
CA LEU A 500 24.68 36.63 -26.20
C LEU A 500 25.25 35.54 -27.11
N PHE A 501 26.49 35.70 -27.54
CA PHE A 501 27.14 34.77 -28.48
C PHE A 501 28.20 33.87 -27.81
N ALA A 502 28.13 33.70 -26.48
CA ALA A 502 29.14 33.04 -25.65
C ALA A 502 29.61 31.67 -26.15
N VAL A 503 28.70 30.87 -26.72
CA VAL A 503 29.00 29.55 -27.31
C VAL A 503 29.49 29.69 -28.76
N SER A 504 28.73 30.38 -29.62
CA SER A 504 29.05 30.48 -31.06
C SER A 504 30.34 31.24 -31.38
N ARG A 505 30.85 32.05 -30.44
CA ARG A 505 32.10 32.80 -30.61
C ARG A 505 33.34 31.91 -30.48
N GLN A 506 33.24 30.80 -29.74
CA GLN A 506 34.37 29.89 -29.49
C GLN A 506 34.81 29.14 -30.75
N SER A 507 33.92 28.97 -31.72
CA SER A 507 34.19 28.29 -32.99
C SER A 507 34.64 29.23 -34.12
N LYS A 508 34.80 30.53 -33.87
CA LYS A 508 35.15 31.53 -34.90
C LYS A 508 36.60 32.00 -34.77
N LYS A 509 37.33 32.02 -35.90
CA LYS A 509 38.71 32.54 -35.99
C LYS A 509 38.84 34.03 -35.61
N GLN A 510 37.82 34.84 -35.91
CA GLN A 510 37.75 36.26 -35.53
C GLN A 510 36.30 36.60 -35.15
N PRO A 511 35.92 36.47 -33.87
CA PRO A 511 34.58 36.79 -33.42
C PRO A 511 34.38 38.31 -33.31
N ASN A 512 33.54 38.88 -34.19
CA ASN A 512 33.06 40.26 -34.07
C ASN A 512 31.62 40.27 -33.53
N ASP A 513 31.48 39.95 -32.24
CA ASP A 513 30.19 39.77 -31.57
C ASP A 513 29.42 41.09 -31.40
N ALA A 514 30.14 42.21 -31.32
CA ALA A 514 29.57 43.55 -31.28
C ALA A 514 28.82 43.91 -32.58
N ASP A 515 29.43 43.61 -33.74
CA ASP A 515 28.81 43.85 -35.05
C ASP A 515 27.57 42.97 -35.28
N ARG A 516 27.62 41.71 -34.81
CA ARG A 516 26.46 40.80 -34.87
C ARG A 516 25.28 41.33 -34.05
N LEU A 517 25.54 41.85 -32.85
CA LEU A 517 24.50 42.44 -32.02
C LEU A 517 23.91 43.70 -32.68
N ARG A 518 24.74 44.59 -33.24
CA ARG A 518 24.24 45.77 -33.97
C ARG A 518 23.36 45.41 -35.16
N LYS A 519 23.77 44.42 -35.96
CA LYS A 519 22.97 43.93 -37.10
C LYS A 519 21.63 43.33 -36.66
N TYR A 520 21.62 42.64 -35.52
CA TYR A 520 20.39 42.10 -34.95
C TYR A 520 19.43 43.22 -34.51
N LEU A 521 19.92 44.20 -33.74
CA LEU A 521 19.11 45.34 -33.30
C LEU A 521 18.58 46.18 -34.48
N ALA A 522 19.40 46.36 -35.52
CA ALA A 522 19.01 47.10 -36.72
C ALA A 522 17.85 46.45 -37.49
N ARG A 523 17.66 45.12 -37.43
CA ARG A 523 16.49 44.44 -38.02
C ARG A 523 15.17 44.92 -37.42
N PHE A 524 15.21 45.41 -36.18
CA PHE A 524 14.06 45.97 -35.46
C PHE A 524 14.07 47.50 -35.42
N GLY A 525 14.95 48.16 -36.20
CA GLY A 525 15.07 49.62 -36.22
C GLY A 525 15.69 50.21 -34.96
N LEU A 526 16.46 49.43 -34.20
CA LEU A 526 17.10 49.85 -32.96
C LEU A 526 18.62 50.00 -33.12
N ASP A 527 19.20 50.91 -32.36
CA ASP A 527 20.64 50.97 -32.10
C ASP A 527 20.94 50.85 -30.60
N TRP A 528 22.22 50.76 -30.24
CA TRP A 528 22.60 50.55 -28.84
C TRP A 528 22.23 51.73 -27.95
N ASP A 529 22.34 52.95 -28.46
CA ASP A 529 22.11 54.16 -27.68
C ASP A 529 20.60 54.37 -27.48
N SER A 530 19.78 54.06 -28.48
CA SER A 530 18.32 54.08 -28.39
C SER A 530 17.79 53.05 -27.39
N VAL A 531 18.39 51.85 -27.38
CA VAL A 531 18.06 50.79 -26.40
C VAL A 531 18.45 51.19 -24.98
N ARG A 532 19.64 51.78 -24.81
CA ARG A 532 20.12 52.25 -23.49
C ARG A 532 19.31 53.42 -22.97
N GLN A 533 18.83 54.30 -23.84
CA GLN A 533 17.97 55.42 -23.45
C GLN A 533 16.56 54.98 -23.08
N ALA A 534 16.03 53.93 -23.71
CA ALA A 534 14.70 53.40 -23.42
C ALA A 534 14.64 52.47 -22.19
N LEU A 535 15.77 51.87 -21.81
CA LEU A 535 15.87 50.88 -20.73
C LEU A 535 16.66 51.35 -19.49
N GLY A 536 17.29 52.52 -19.56
CA GLY A 536 18.02 53.17 -18.46
C GLY A 536 17.16 54.21 -17.77
#